data_AF-A0AAX2UIN7-F1
#
_entry.id   AF-A0AAX2UIN7-F1
#
_cell.length_a   1.000
_cell.length_b   1.000
_cell.length_c   1.000
_cell.angle_alpha   90.00
_cell.angle_beta   90.00
_cell.angle_gamma   90.00
#
_symmetry.space_group_name_H-M   'P 1'
#
loop_
_entity.id
_entity.type
_entity.pdbx_description
1 polymer ?
#
loop_
_entity_poly.entity_id
_entity_poly.type
_entity_poly.pdbx_seq_one_letter_code
_entity_poly.pdbx_strand_id
1 'polypeptide(L)'
;MKPLFYQSFKDKTNQSRTRLKEIRNIYNVSFNEKNSTPINAELEAIENIIIDYVVHYIKGWHNERRDKGLGAEHIKLHLEKGSEGEISLEELLNLGNSIREYLKLFKEPFVDIEGNKTAKLFEWENDEGVRFRIATDKIKGEGLPKTPLSPSDEIIITFYSDRNLNEKMEFKNPKVKEYYESKQTQNEKNLNKDESLSFQTPKLRLKK
;
A
#
# COMPACT_ATOMS: atom_id res chain seq x y z
N MET A 1 8.06 -7.18 -39.52
CA MET A 1 7.41 -7.25 -38.20
C MET A 1 8.46 -7.14 -37.08
N LYS A 2 8.61 -5.95 -36.49
CA LYS A 2 9.36 -5.66 -35.24
C LYS A 2 8.73 -4.58 -34.31
N PRO A 3 7.47 -4.09 -34.45
CA PRO A 3 7.00 -2.95 -33.65
C PRO A 3 6.58 -3.30 -32.20
N LEU A 4 6.14 -4.53 -31.92
CA LEU A 4 5.56 -4.89 -30.61
C LEU A 4 6.60 -4.96 -29.48
N PHE A 5 7.81 -5.43 -29.77
CA PHE A 5 8.87 -5.56 -28.76
C PHE A 5 9.45 -4.19 -28.34
N TYR A 6 9.66 -3.29 -29.31
CA TYR A 6 10.19 -1.95 -29.05
C TYR A 6 9.21 -1.10 -28.24
N GLN A 7 7.91 -1.17 -28.56
CA GLN A 7 6.89 -0.47 -27.81
C GLN A 7 6.78 -0.99 -26.37
N SER A 8 6.70 -2.32 -26.18
CA SER A 8 6.68 -2.94 -24.85
C SER A 8 7.92 -2.59 -24.01
N PHE A 9 9.10 -2.56 -24.62
CA PHE A 9 10.33 -2.14 -23.95
C PHE A 9 10.28 -0.67 -23.54
N LYS A 10 9.85 0.23 -24.44
CA LYS A 10 9.71 1.66 -24.17
C LYS A 10 8.71 1.91 -23.03
N ASP A 11 7.58 1.20 -23.03
CA ASP A 11 6.55 1.32 -22.00
C ASP A 11 7.07 0.90 -20.61
N LYS A 12 7.80 -0.22 -20.53
CA LYS A 12 8.47 -0.66 -19.28
C LYS A 12 9.53 0.37 -18.79
N THR A 13 10.31 0.94 -19.71
CA THR A 13 11.31 1.96 -19.34
C THR A 13 10.68 3.28 -18.88
N ASN A 14 9.55 3.67 -19.46
CA ASN A 14 8.82 4.85 -19.02
C ASN A 14 8.17 4.62 -17.66
N GLN A 15 7.55 3.45 -17.45
CA GLN A 15 6.94 3.09 -16.17
C GLN A 15 7.97 3.09 -15.04
N SER A 16 9.16 2.52 -15.27
CA SER A 16 10.25 2.54 -14.27
C SER A 16 10.76 3.95 -13.97
N ARG A 17 10.92 4.81 -14.99
CA ARG A 17 11.28 6.23 -14.78
C ARG A 17 10.23 6.98 -13.98
N THR A 18 8.95 6.77 -14.26
CA THR A 18 7.84 7.37 -13.51
C THR A 18 7.85 6.91 -12.06
N ARG A 19 8.07 5.61 -11.80
CA ARG A 19 8.21 5.08 -10.42
C ARG A 19 9.40 5.69 -9.67
N LEU A 20 10.56 5.80 -10.30
CA LEU A 20 11.73 6.44 -9.68
C LEU A 20 11.48 7.92 -9.35
N LYS A 21 10.73 8.62 -10.21
CA LYS A 21 10.32 10.00 -9.96
C LYS A 21 9.34 10.09 -8.78
N GLU A 22 8.38 9.18 -8.68
CA GLU A 22 7.45 9.07 -7.56
C GLU A 22 8.18 8.82 -6.23
N ILE A 23 9.06 7.81 -6.18
CA ILE A 23 9.91 7.50 -5.02
C ILE A 23 10.69 8.75 -4.57
N ARG A 24 11.39 9.41 -5.49
CA ARG A 24 12.14 10.65 -5.19
C ARG A 24 11.23 11.75 -4.65
N ASN A 25 10.03 11.87 -5.22
CA ASN A 25 9.09 12.90 -4.80
C ASN A 25 8.54 12.63 -3.39
N ILE A 26 8.21 11.39 -3.05
CA ILE A 26 7.79 11.00 -1.69
C ILE A 26 8.92 11.32 -0.72
N TYR A 27 10.15 10.88 -1.02
CA TYR A 27 11.32 11.21 -0.21
C TYR A 27 11.47 12.73 0.02
N ASN A 28 11.33 13.53 -1.05
CA ASN A 28 11.45 14.98 -0.96
C ASN A 28 10.34 15.63 -0.11
N VAL A 29 9.14 15.06 -0.08
CA VAL A 29 8.05 15.53 0.79
C VAL A 29 8.32 15.16 2.24
N SER A 30 8.83 13.95 2.48
CA SER A 30 9.13 13.49 3.83
C SER A 30 10.34 14.20 4.42
N PHE A 31 11.46 14.30 3.71
CA PHE A 31 12.75 14.66 4.32
C PHE A 31 13.34 15.99 3.83
N ASN A 32 12.73 16.62 2.82
CA ASN A 32 13.22 17.88 2.25
C ASN A 32 12.11 18.97 2.27
N GLU A 33 12.30 20.04 1.51
CA GLU A 33 11.42 21.22 1.50
C GLU A 33 10.22 21.13 0.54
N LYS A 34 9.89 19.93 0.03
CA LYS A 34 8.76 19.77 -0.87
C LYS A 34 7.45 19.67 -0.07
N ASN A 35 6.44 20.46 -0.44
CA ASN A 35 5.18 20.49 0.30
C ASN A 35 4.22 19.34 -0.02
N SER A 36 4.22 18.84 -1.26
CA SER A 36 3.32 17.78 -1.69
C SER A 36 3.78 17.09 -2.97
N THR A 37 3.23 15.92 -3.22
CA THR A 37 3.33 15.21 -4.50
C THR A 37 2.06 14.39 -4.75
N PRO A 38 1.55 14.34 -5.99
CA PRO A 38 0.52 13.37 -6.34
C PRO A 38 1.11 11.96 -6.39
N ILE A 39 0.28 10.99 -6.03
CA ILE A 39 0.45 9.57 -6.26
C ILE A 39 -0.68 9.18 -7.22
N ASN A 40 -0.31 8.98 -8.48
CA ASN A 40 -1.25 8.61 -9.52
C ASN A 40 -1.36 7.09 -9.55
N ALA A 41 -2.52 6.57 -9.20
CA ALA A 41 -2.85 5.16 -9.31
C ALA A 41 -3.59 4.86 -10.62
N GLU A 42 -3.18 5.51 -11.71
CA GLU A 42 -3.69 5.24 -13.04
C GLU A 42 -3.38 3.80 -13.43
N LEU A 43 -4.43 3.00 -13.56
CA LEU A 43 -4.36 1.61 -13.99
C LEU A 43 -5.19 1.46 -15.26
N GLU A 44 -4.50 1.31 -16.38
CA GLU A 44 -5.09 0.91 -17.65
C GLU A 44 -4.98 -0.62 -17.76
N ALA A 45 -5.82 -1.38 -17.03
CA ALA A 45 -5.80 -2.85 -17.20
C ALA A 45 -7.05 -3.62 -16.77
N ILE A 46 -7.46 -4.51 -17.69
CA ILE A 46 -8.27 -5.75 -17.61
C ILE A 46 -9.66 -5.66 -18.27
N GLU A 47 -10.39 -4.53 -18.19
CA GLU A 47 -11.77 -4.43 -18.74
C GLU A 47 -12.10 -3.08 -19.43
N ASN A 48 -11.12 -2.35 -19.96
CA ASN A 48 -11.27 -0.96 -20.43
C ASN A 48 -11.74 0.04 -19.33
N ILE A 49 -11.68 -0.35 -18.06
CA ILE A 49 -11.94 0.54 -16.93
C ILE A 49 -10.66 1.31 -16.64
N ILE A 50 -10.68 2.63 -16.86
CA ILE A 50 -9.64 3.54 -16.41
C ILE A 50 -9.93 3.82 -14.93
N ILE A 51 -9.10 3.27 -14.03
CA ILE A 51 -9.12 3.69 -12.63
C ILE A 51 -8.23 4.92 -12.55
N ASP A 52 -8.84 6.11 -12.58
CA ASP A 52 -8.16 7.36 -12.27
C ASP A 52 -8.38 7.67 -10.78
N TYR A 53 -7.40 7.30 -9.97
CA TYR A 53 -7.39 7.61 -8.55
C TYR A 53 -6.09 8.31 -8.20
N VAL A 54 -6.21 9.60 -7.87
CA VAL A 54 -5.10 10.46 -7.47
C VAL A 54 -5.22 10.78 -5.99
N VAL A 55 -4.18 10.46 -5.24
CA VAL A 55 -4.05 10.86 -3.83
C VAL A 55 -2.81 11.72 -3.68
N HIS A 56 -2.89 12.76 -2.85
CA HIS A 56 -1.76 13.60 -2.53
C HIS A 56 -1.04 13.10 -1.28
N TYR A 57 0.26 12.86 -1.43
CA TYR A 57 1.17 12.73 -0.29
C TYR A 57 1.71 14.13 0.03
N ILE A 58 1.41 14.63 1.23
CA ILE A 58 1.70 16.00 1.64
C ILE A 58 2.64 16.02 2.84
N LYS A 59 3.33 17.14 3.04
CA LYS A 59 4.22 17.33 4.19
C LYS A 59 3.43 17.21 5.50
N GLY A 60 2.28 17.89 5.59
CA GLY A 60 1.39 17.76 6.72
C GLY A 60 1.99 18.32 8.01
N TRP A 61 1.58 17.77 9.15
CA TRP A 61 1.99 18.22 10.49
C TRP A 61 1.77 17.12 11.52
N HIS A 62 2.40 17.28 12.68
CA HIS A 62 2.12 16.49 13.86
C HIS A 62 2.16 17.36 15.12
N ASN A 63 1.24 17.11 16.05
CA ASN A 63 1.17 17.74 17.36
C ASN A 63 1.37 16.66 18.43
N GLU A 64 2.59 16.64 18.96
CA GLU A 64 3.05 15.68 19.96
C GLU A 64 2.16 15.66 21.21
N ARG A 65 1.60 16.81 21.62
CA ARG A 65 0.81 16.91 22.85
C ARG A 65 -0.55 16.24 22.74
N ARG A 66 -1.09 16.15 21.52
CA ARG A 66 -2.42 15.57 21.26
C ARG A 66 -2.34 14.23 20.56
N ASP A 67 -1.13 13.81 20.18
CA ASP A 67 -0.87 12.70 19.29
C ASP A 67 -1.78 12.75 18.05
N LYS A 68 -1.75 13.90 17.37
CA LYS A 68 -2.59 14.16 16.19
C LYS A 68 -1.75 14.76 15.11
N GLY A 69 -1.97 14.29 13.90
CA GLY A 69 -1.33 14.84 12.73
C GLY A 69 -1.89 14.23 11.46
N LEU A 70 -1.26 14.61 10.36
CA LEU A 70 -1.52 14.03 9.05
C LEU A 70 -0.29 14.18 8.16
N GLY A 71 -0.23 13.40 7.08
CA GLY A 71 0.81 13.50 6.08
C GLY A 71 2.17 13.06 6.59
N ALA A 72 3.23 13.51 5.91
CA ALA A 72 4.59 13.03 6.14
C ALA A 72 5.10 13.30 7.56
N GLU A 73 4.83 14.46 8.16
CA GLU A 73 5.27 14.76 9.53
C GLU A 73 4.65 13.83 10.57
N HIS A 74 3.41 13.38 10.36
CA HIS A 74 2.81 12.37 11.24
C HIS A 74 3.35 10.97 10.96
N ILE A 75 3.49 10.61 9.68
CA ILE A 75 3.96 9.28 9.25
C ILE A 75 5.41 9.03 9.68
N LYS A 76 6.24 10.08 9.83
CA LYS A 76 7.62 9.95 10.33
C LYS A 76 7.73 9.25 11.68
N LEU A 77 6.73 9.39 12.54
CA LEU A 77 6.73 8.70 13.83
C LEU A 77 6.77 7.18 13.66
N HIS A 78 6.12 6.67 12.62
CA HIS A 78 6.13 5.26 12.27
C HIS A 78 7.45 4.81 11.60
N LEU A 79 8.35 5.72 11.22
CA LEU A 79 9.69 5.34 10.73
C LEU A 79 10.68 5.12 11.88
N GLU A 80 10.32 5.51 13.11
CA GLU A 80 11.17 5.29 14.27
C GLU A 80 11.17 3.80 14.63
N LYS A 81 12.36 3.25 14.85
CA LYS A 81 12.51 1.83 15.20
C LYS A 81 11.84 1.54 16.54
N GLY A 82 10.96 0.54 16.57
CA GLY A 82 10.18 0.17 17.76
C GLY A 82 8.93 1.02 17.98
N SER A 83 8.63 1.98 17.09
CA SER A 83 7.40 2.79 17.16
C SER A 83 6.15 1.95 16.93
N GLU A 84 5.04 2.33 17.56
CA GLU A 84 3.74 1.75 17.24
C GLU A 84 3.41 1.98 15.76
N GLY A 85 3.08 0.91 15.05
CA GLY A 85 2.77 0.97 13.63
C GLY A 85 3.98 1.08 12.71
N GLU A 86 5.16 0.64 13.17
CA GLU A 86 6.44 0.81 12.48
C GLU A 86 6.41 0.41 10.99
N ILE A 87 6.88 1.31 10.13
CA ILE A 87 7.11 1.09 8.70
C ILE A 87 8.58 1.33 8.39
N SER A 88 9.09 0.61 7.39
CA SER A 88 10.41 0.89 6.84
C SER A 88 10.37 2.08 5.87
N LEU A 89 11.54 2.67 5.63
CA LEU A 89 11.69 3.67 4.57
C LEU A 89 11.33 3.08 3.19
N GLU A 90 11.66 1.83 2.92
CA GLU A 90 11.31 1.17 1.66
C GLU A 90 9.79 1.06 1.48
N GLU A 91 9.07 0.67 2.53
CA GLU A 91 7.60 0.60 2.53
C GLU A 91 6.98 1.97 2.27
N LEU A 92 7.50 3.04 2.89
CA LEU A 92 7.07 4.40 2.64
C LEU A 92 7.33 4.84 1.20
N LEU A 93 8.50 4.53 0.65
CA LEU A 93 8.84 4.93 -0.72
C LEU A 93 8.07 4.12 -1.77
N ASN A 94 7.58 2.93 -1.41
CA ASN A 94 6.81 2.05 -2.30
C ASN A 94 5.28 2.29 -2.24
N LEU A 95 4.84 3.31 -1.52
CA LEU A 95 3.42 3.55 -1.18
C LEU A 95 2.51 3.64 -2.42
N GLY A 96 2.97 4.27 -3.50
CA GLY A 96 2.20 4.32 -4.75
C GLY A 96 2.06 2.95 -5.43
N ASN A 97 3.06 2.07 -5.32
CA ASN A 97 2.95 0.71 -5.85
C ASN A 97 1.94 -0.09 -5.03
N SER A 98 1.97 0.02 -3.70
CA SER A 98 1.01 -0.64 -2.82
C SER A 98 -0.44 -0.24 -3.12
N ILE A 99 -0.70 1.05 -3.32
CA ILE A 99 -2.03 1.55 -3.73
C ILE A 99 -2.45 0.96 -5.08
N ARG A 100 -1.54 0.93 -6.06
CA ARG A 100 -1.83 0.35 -7.39
C ARG A 100 -2.11 -1.16 -7.32
N GLU A 101 -1.34 -1.93 -6.56
CA GLU A 101 -1.61 -3.38 -6.39
C GLU A 101 -2.94 -3.63 -5.69
N TYR A 102 -3.28 -2.84 -4.67
CA TYR A 102 -4.58 -2.89 -4.02
C TYR A 102 -5.72 -2.63 -5.04
N LEU A 103 -5.63 -1.54 -5.83
CA LEU A 103 -6.68 -1.18 -6.78
C LEU A 103 -6.82 -2.18 -7.93
N LYS A 104 -5.75 -2.89 -8.32
CA LYS A 104 -5.87 -4.00 -9.28
C LYS A 104 -6.79 -5.11 -8.77
N LEU A 105 -6.68 -5.44 -7.49
CA LEU A 105 -7.42 -6.53 -6.84
C LEU A 105 -8.84 -6.11 -6.46
N PHE A 106 -9.00 -4.93 -5.84
CA PHE A 106 -10.25 -4.53 -5.21
C PHE A 106 -11.02 -3.42 -5.94
N LYS A 107 -10.43 -2.85 -7.00
CA LYS A 107 -10.97 -1.80 -7.89
C LYS A 107 -11.21 -0.43 -7.26
N GLU A 108 -11.57 -0.37 -5.98
CA GLU A 108 -11.86 0.85 -5.25
C GLU A 108 -11.38 0.76 -3.78
N PRO A 109 -11.02 1.90 -3.15
CA PRO A 109 -10.76 1.94 -1.71
C PRO A 109 -12.00 1.57 -0.91
N PHE A 110 -11.77 0.99 0.27
CA PHE A 110 -12.85 0.78 1.22
C PHE A 110 -13.23 2.11 1.87
N VAL A 111 -14.52 2.45 1.86
CA VAL A 111 -15.03 3.63 2.55
C VAL A 111 -15.42 3.24 3.97
N ASP A 112 -14.62 3.67 4.93
CA ASP A 112 -14.90 3.54 6.35
C ASP A 112 -15.74 4.73 6.81
N ILE A 113 -16.87 4.45 7.45
CA ILE A 113 -17.84 5.46 7.90
C ILE A 113 -17.96 5.37 9.42
N GLU A 114 -17.46 6.39 10.11
CA GLU A 114 -17.58 6.51 11.56
C GLU A 114 -18.39 7.76 11.90
N GLY A 115 -19.69 7.56 12.15
CA GLY A 115 -20.64 8.67 12.31
C GLY A 115 -20.72 9.53 11.05
N ASN A 116 -20.31 10.79 11.16
CA ASN A 116 -20.31 11.75 10.04
C ASN A 116 -18.95 11.85 9.32
N LYS A 117 -17.95 11.06 9.72
CA LYS A 117 -16.62 11.06 9.12
C LYS A 117 -16.51 9.90 8.14
N THR A 118 -15.90 10.17 6.98
CA THR A 118 -15.61 9.15 5.98
C THR A 118 -14.13 9.14 5.70
N ALA A 119 -13.48 7.99 5.83
CA ALA A 119 -12.10 7.79 5.42
C ALA A 119 -12.05 6.70 4.37
N LYS A 120 -11.17 6.84 3.39
CA LYS A 120 -10.89 5.79 2.41
C LYS A 120 -9.66 5.01 2.86
N LEU A 121 -9.78 3.70 2.86
CA LEU A 121 -8.75 2.80 3.35
C LEU A 121 -8.18 1.95 2.22
N PHE A 122 -6.85 1.81 2.26
CA PHE A 122 -6.11 0.81 1.51
C PHE A 122 -5.43 -0.10 2.50
N GLU A 123 -5.67 -1.40 2.38
CA GLU A 123 -5.19 -2.38 3.33
C GLU A 123 -4.61 -3.59 2.61
N TRP A 124 -3.47 -4.09 3.08
CA TRP A 124 -2.84 -5.28 2.53
C TRP A 124 -1.98 -6.01 3.56
N GLU A 125 -1.60 -7.25 3.24
CA GLU A 125 -0.62 -8.05 3.97
C GLU A 125 0.59 -8.27 3.05
N ASN A 126 1.81 -8.16 3.56
CA ASN A 126 3.02 -8.56 2.82
C ASN A 126 3.29 -10.06 2.99
N ASP A 127 4.33 -10.56 2.31
CA ASP A 127 4.70 -11.98 2.36
C ASP A 127 5.22 -12.44 3.73
N GLU A 128 5.59 -11.51 4.61
CA GLU A 128 5.99 -11.76 6.00
C GLU A 128 4.80 -11.79 6.97
N GLY A 129 3.57 -11.59 6.48
CA GLY A 129 2.36 -11.56 7.30
C GLY A 129 2.13 -10.25 8.05
N VAL A 130 2.91 -9.20 7.75
CA VAL A 130 2.74 -7.83 8.27
C VAL A 130 1.62 -7.15 7.52
N ARG A 131 0.70 -6.53 8.26
CA ARG A 131 -0.46 -5.85 7.71
C ARG A 131 -0.27 -4.36 7.71
N PHE A 132 -0.72 -3.71 6.65
CA PHE A 132 -0.54 -2.28 6.42
C PHE A 132 -1.87 -1.60 6.18
N ARG A 133 -2.00 -0.36 6.63
CA ARG A 133 -3.15 0.49 6.35
C ARG A 133 -2.71 1.89 5.96
N ILE A 134 -3.27 2.38 4.87
CA ILE A 134 -3.29 3.80 4.51
C ILE A 134 -4.70 4.32 4.76
N ALA A 135 -4.82 5.43 5.47
CA ALA A 135 -6.06 6.18 5.56
C ALA A 135 -5.94 7.47 4.74
N THR A 136 -6.92 7.72 3.88
CA THR A 136 -7.03 8.95 3.10
C THR A 136 -8.35 9.65 3.39
N ASP A 137 -8.35 10.97 3.30
CA ASP A 137 -9.55 11.78 3.46
C ASP A 137 -9.45 13.06 2.62
N LYS A 138 -10.60 13.68 2.36
CA LYS A 138 -10.76 15.00 1.76
C LYS A 138 -10.81 16.04 2.87
N ILE A 139 -9.65 16.31 3.48
CA ILE A 139 -9.60 17.23 4.63
C ILE A 139 -9.73 18.69 4.18
N LYS A 140 -10.53 19.46 4.93
CA LYS A 140 -10.56 20.92 4.92
C LYS A 140 -10.08 21.40 6.30
N GLY A 141 -8.90 22.03 6.41
CA GLY A 141 -8.44 22.55 7.71
C GLY A 141 -6.91 22.66 7.89
N GLU A 142 -6.49 22.74 9.16
CA GLU A 142 -5.12 23.02 9.58
C GLU A 142 -4.07 22.04 9.00
N GLY A 143 -2.94 22.61 8.58
CA GLY A 143 -1.76 21.90 8.10
C GLY A 143 -1.89 21.24 6.72
N LEU A 144 -2.89 21.64 5.94
CA LEU A 144 -2.81 21.57 4.49
C LEU A 144 -1.67 22.48 3.98
N PRO A 145 -0.93 22.08 2.94
CA PRO A 145 0.07 22.95 2.34
C PRO A 145 -0.58 24.24 1.83
N LYS A 146 0.13 25.37 1.91
CA LYS A 146 -0.36 26.69 1.42
C LYS A 146 -0.61 26.74 -0.09
N THR A 147 -0.21 25.70 -0.82
CA THR A 147 -0.54 25.48 -2.23
C THR A 147 -1.99 24.99 -2.36
N PRO A 148 -2.76 25.43 -3.37
CA PRO A 148 -4.17 25.08 -3.44
C PRO A 148 -4.32 23.60 -3.85
N LEU A 149 -4.39 22.71 -2.86
CA LEU A 149 -5.09 21.45 -3.06
C LEU A 149 -6.57 21.80 -3.19
N SER A 150 -7.22 21.25 -4.21
CA SER A 150 -8.66 21.38 -4.35
C SER A 150 -9.32 20.81 -3.09
N PRO A 151 -10.42 21.38 -2.59
CA PRO A 151 -11.19 20.78 -1.50
C PRO A 151 -11.73 19.37 -1.82
N SER A 152 -11.64 18.93 -3.08
CA SER A 152 -11.95 17.58 -3.54
C SER A 152 -10.77 16.62 -3.51
N ASP A 153 -9.55 17.11 -3.31
CA ASP A 153 -8.34 16.31 -3.38
C ASP A 153 -8.28 15.34 -2.21
N GLU A 154 -8.05 14.09 -2.54
CA GLU A 154 -7.82 13.05 -1.57
C GLU A 154 -6.38 13.16 -1.05
N ILE A 155 -6.18 13.06 0.26
CA ILE A 155 -4.87 13.22 0.89
C ILE A 155 -4.58 12.01 1.78
N ILE A 156 -3.33 11.53 1.78
CA ILE A 156 -2.88 10.54 2.75
C ILE A 156 -2.77 11.18 4.13
N ILE A 157 -3.54 10.66 5.07
CA ILE A 157 -3.58 11.13 6.46
C ILE A 157 -2.53 10.39 7.27
N THR A 158 -2.53 9.07 7.21
CA THR A 158 -1.55 8.23 7.89
C THR A 158 -1.27 6.96 7.08
N PHE A 159 -0.10 6.38 7.35
CA PHE A 159 0.35 5.10 6.82
C PHE A 159 1.16 4.40 7.91
N TYR A 160 0.71 3.21 8.30
CA TYR A 160 1.29 2.45 9.40
C TYR A 160 1.11 0.94 9.16
N SER A 161 1.87 0.13 9.88
CA SER A 161 1.75 -1.33 9.89
C SER A 161 1.14 -1.85 11.19
N ASP A 162 1.00 -3.17 11.35
CA ASP A 162 0.65 -3.79 12.62
C ASP A 162 1.87 -4.12 13.52
N ARG A 163 3.08 -3.72 13.11
CA ARG A 163 4.28 -3.88 13.96
C ARG A 163 4.17 -3.04 15.22
N ASN A 164 4.62 -3.64 16.32
CA ASN A 164 4.66 -3.03 17.66
C ASN A 164 3.29 -2.51 18.17
N LEU A 165 2.18 -2.94 17.57
CA LEU A 165 0.84 -2.71 18.15
C LEU A 165 0.56 -3.74 19.25
N ASN A 166 -0.28 -3.36 20.21
CA ASN A 166 -0.73 -4.27 21.28
C ASN A 166 -1.50 -5.49 20.73
N GLU A 167 -2.23 -5.28 19.65
CA GLU A 167 -3.01 -6.31 18.97
C GLU A 167 -2.73 -6.27 17.47
N LYS A 168 -2.75 -7.46 16.83
CA LYS A 168 -2.60 -7.55 15.39
C LYS A 168 -3.74 -6.80 14.70
N MET A 169 -3.41 -5.98 13.70
CA MET A 169 -4.43 -5.21 12.99
C MET A 169 -5.42 -6.13 12.28
N GLU A 170 -6.71 -5.87 12.48
CA GLU A 170 -7.79 -6.47 11.68
C GLU A 170 -8.10 -5.62 10.45
N PHE A 171 -8.32 -6.27 9.31
CA PHE A 171 -8.76 -5.60 8.09
C PHE A 171 -10.19 -5.07 8.26
N LYS A 172 -10.37 -3.78 7.95
CA LYS A 172 -11.70 -3.15 7.95
C LYS A 172 -12.48 -3.52 6.71
N ASN A 173 -11.82 -3.70 5.56
CA ASN A 173 -12.45 -4.14 4.33
C ASN A 173 -12.72 -5.66 4.36
N PRO A 174 -14.00 -6.11 4.35
CA PRO A 174 -14.33 -7.54 4.35
C PRO A 174 -13.76 -8.29 3.15
N LYS A 175 -13.68 -7.65 1.97
CA LYS A 175 -13.10 -8.26 0.76
C LYS A 175 -11.61 -8.53 0.91
N VAL A 176 -10.90 -7.64 1.59
CA VAL A 176 -9.46 -7.80 1.89
C VAL A 176 -9.28 -8.94 2.88
N LYS A 177 -10.10 -8.97 3.93
CA LYS A 177 -10.10 -10.05 4.93
C LYS A 177 -10.27 -11.42 4.28
N GLU A 178 -11.32 -11.60 3.49
CA GLU A 178 -11.61 -12.86 2.79
C GLU A 178 -10.48 -13.26 1.83
N TYR A 179 -9.89 -12.31 1.12
CA TYR A 179 -8.77 -12.55 0.21
C TYR A 179 -7.55 -13.14 0.93
N TYR A 180 -7.13 -12.55 2.06
CA TYR A 180 -5.95 -13.03 2.79
C TYR A 180 -6.22 -14.31 3.60
N GLU A 181 -7.41 -14.50 4.16
CA GLU A 181 -7.82 -15.75 4.81
C GLU A 181 -7.83 -16.93 3.82
N SER A 182 -8.34 -16.70 2.60
CA SER A 182 -8.35 -17.74 1.55
C SER A 182 -6.93 -18.08 1.06
N LYS A 183 -6.04 -17.09 0.94
CA LYS A 183 -4.62 -17.31 0.60
C LYS A 183 -3.90 -18.18 1.64
N GLN A 184 -4.09 -17.89 2.93
CA GLN A 184 -3.49 -18.68 4.01
C GLN A 184 -3.96 -20.14 3.94
N THR A 185 -5.27 -20.35 3.77
CA THR A 185 -5.86 -21.69 3.64
C THR A 185 -5.30 -22.46 2.44
N GLN A 186 -5.05 -21.80 1.30
CA GLN A 186 -4.48 -22.46 0.12
C GLN A 186 -3.01 -22.82 0.33
N ASN A 187 -2.23 -21.94 0.97
CA ASN A 187 -0.82 -22.20 1.28
C ASN A 187 -0.69 -23.40 2.23
N GLU A 188 -1.52 -23.48 3.28
CA GLU A 188 -1.56 -24.63 4.19
C GLU A 188 -1.91 -25.94 3.47
N LYS A 189 -2.90 -25.92 2.57
CA LYS A 189 -3.28 -27.08 1.76
C LYS A 189 -2.15 -27.56 0.84
N ASN A 190 -1.40 -26.64 0.25
CA ASN A 190 -0.27 -26.96 -0.62
C ASN A 190 0.91 -27.54 0.18
N LEU A 191 1.23 -26.96 1.34
CA LEU A 191 2.32 -27.45 2.21
C LEU A 191 2.04 -28.88 2.70
N ASN A 192 0.80 -29.14 3.13
CA ASN A 192 0.37 -30.47 3.58
C ASN A 192 0.40 -31.52 2.45
N LYS A 193 0.19 -31.10 1.19
CA LYS A 193 0.27 -31.98 0.02
C LYS A 193 1.71 -32.36 -0.30
N ASP A 194 2.65 -31.41 -0.23
CA ASP A 194 4.07 -31.65 -0.46
C ASP A 194 4.70 -32.53 0.63
N GLU A 195 4.29 -32.36 1.89
CA GLU A 195 4.69 -33.28 2.97
C GLU A 195 4.14 -34.69 2.72
N SER A 196 2.88 -34.84 2.30
CA SER A 196 2.28 -36.15 2.01
C SER A 196 2.94 -36.90 0.84
N LEU A 197 3.54 -36.18 -0.11
CA LEU A 197 4.32 -36.74 -1.23
C LEU A 197 5.73 -37.15 -0.81
N SER A 198 6.33 -36.46 0.17
CA SER A 198 7.69 -36.77 0.67
C SER A 198 7.80 -38.10 1.42
N PHE A 199 6.68 -38.60 1.99
CA PHE A 199 6.63 -39.89 2.69
C PHE A 199 6.37 -41.09 1.76
N GLN A 200 6.20 -40.88 0.45
CA GLN A 200 5.98 -41.93 -0.53
C GLN A 200 7.24 -42.20 -1.39
N THR A 201 8.41 -42.40 -0.78
CA THR A 201 9.53 -42.99 -1.53
C THR A 201 9.30 -44.49 -1.76
N PRO A 202 9.31 -44.98 -3.02
CA PRO A 202 9.10 -46.39 -3.32
C PRO A 202 10.29 -47.23 -2.83
N LYS A 203 10.00 -48.30 -2.06
CA LYS A 203 10.97 -49.34 -1.70
C LYS A 203 11.58 -49.92 -2.98
N LEU A 204 12.83 -49.57 -3.28
CA LEU A 204 13.64 -50.19 -4.32
C LEU A 204 13.76 -51.68 -4.05
N ARG A 205 12.99 -52.48 -4.79
CA ARG A 205 13.03 -53.94 -4.75
C ARG A 205 14.27 -54.39 -5.54
N LEU A 206 15.36 -54.64 -4.82
CA LEU A 206 16.55 -55.32 -5.35
C LEU A 206 16.10 -56.69 -5.92
N LYS A 207 16.16 -56.83 -7.24
CA LYS A 207 16.06 -58.14 -7.90
C LYS A 207 17.38 -58.86 -7.68
N LYS A 208 17.29 -60.04 -7.07
CA LYS A 208 18.39 -61.00 -6.92
C LYS A 208 18.84 -61.54 -8.26
#